data_AF-A0A7C5K0G7-F1
#
_entry.id   AF-A0A7C5K0G7-F1
#
_cell.length_a   1.000
_cell.length_b   1.000
_cell.length_c   1.000
_cell.angle_alpha   90.00
_cell.angle_beta   90.00
_cell.angle_gamma   90.00
#
_symmetry.space_group_name_H-M   'P 1'
#
loop_
_entity.id
_entity.type
_entity.pdbx_description
1 polymer ?
#
loop_
_entity_poly.entity_id
_entity_poly.type
_entity_poly.pdbx_seq_one_letter_code
_entity_poly.pdbx_strand_id
1 'polypeptide(L)'
;MPLKLKISGTEVEVKMKPVGNEIMVPKPDIKMRRADTEEPLEKVRVVADRRFLWVGHGRELASETKLIDPETGGHVPSSEALEVLEHYNYKLLDSKADVVDEKEMGDFIEYYYVDEKGEEHIVRPFDRTTVLDIPEENWVPSTVVDEFLITAMYELYAEKKIDVVKLWQEAEKRLKEDKVGVATYSHGHGFISYYAFLCPIIQGGRFVWLLKLTDTKVRLNHLMEIPAEVKIPVKEAPTLQTLPPIQMVISPAKKKKTSQS
;
A
#
# COMPACT_ATOMS: atom_id res chain seq x y z
N MET A 1 -13.16 13.54 -31.55
CA MET A 1 -12.43 14.76 -31.95
C MET A 1 -10.95 14.56 -31.66
N PRO A 2 -10.03 14.93 -32.58
CA PRO A 2 -8.59 14.86 -32.30
C PRO A 2 -8.22 15.83 -31.17
N LEU A 3 -7.32 15.40 -30.27
CA LEU A 3 -6.81 16.27 -29.21
C LEU A 3 -5.81 17.25 -29.81
N LYS A 4 -5.92 18.54 -29.47
CA LYS A 4 -4.94 19.57 -29.87
C LYS A 4 -4.08 19.95 -28.67
N LEU A 5 -2.76 19.83 -28.81
CA LEU A 5 -1.78 20.32 -27.84
C LEU A 5 -1.34 21.72 -28.23
N LYS A 6 -1.49 22.68 -27.31
CA LYS A 6 -1.04 24.06 -27.50
C LYS A 6 -0.03 24.45 -26.43
N ILE A 7 1.23 24.64 -26.82
CA ILE A 7 2.35 25.00 -25.92
C ILE A 7 3.28 25.99 -26.61
N SER A 8 3.65 27.09 -25.94
CA SER A 8 4.66 28.08 -26.39
C SER A 8 4.64 28.40 -27.90
N GLY A 9 3.46 28.76 -28.44
CA GLY A 9 3.30 29.13 -29.86
C GLY A 9 3.13 27.96 -30.84
N THR A 10 3.23 26.72 -30.37
CA THR A 10 2.94 25.50 -31.14
C THR A 10 1.50 25.08 -30.92
N GLU A 11 0.79 24.71 -31.99
CA GLU A 11 -0.53 24.08 -31.94
C GLU A 11 -0.52 22.88 -32.89
N VAL A 12 -0.64 21.67 -32.36
CA VAL A 12 -0.55 20.42 -33.13
C VAL A 12 -1.62 19.43 -32.69
N GLU A 13 -2.12 18.62 -33.63
CA GLU A 13 -2.97 17.49 -33.29
C GLU A 13 -2.12 16.33 -32.74
N VAL A 14 -2.55 15.76 -31.62
CA VAL A 14 -1.85 14.68 -30.92
C VAL A 14 -2.78 13.49 -30.70
N LYS A 15 -2.17 12.31 -30.53
CA LYS A 15 -2.85 11.09 -30.14
C LYS A 15 -2.43 10.70 -28.72
N MET A 16 -3.38 10.21 -27.93
CA MET A 16 -3.10 9.66 -26.61
C MET A 16 -3.07 8.14 -26.70
N LYS A 17 -2.06 7.53 -26.07
CA LYS A 17 -2.00 6.10 -25.82
C LYS A 17 -1.80 5.90 -24.31
N PRO A 18 -2.58 5.04 -23.65
CA PRO A 18 -2.34 4.73 -22.25
C PRO A 18 -0.90 4.23 -22.05
N VAL A 19 -0.25 4.74 -21.00
CA VAL A 19 0.98 4.15 -20.50
C VAL A 19 0.67 2.77 -19.93
N GLY A 20 1.62 1.85 -20.06
CA GLY A 20 1.51 0.54 -19.42
C GLY A 20 1.97 0.63 -17.98
N ASN A 21 1.60 -0.37 -17.19
CA ASN A 21 2.06 -0.52 -15.81
C ASN A 21 2.75 -1.89 -15.70
N GLU A 22 3.88 -1.91 -15.03
CA GLU A 22 4.62 -3.10 -14.67
C GLU A 22 4.62 -3.20 -13.14
N ILE A 23 3.98 -4.24 -12.61
CA ILE A 23 3.96 -4.47 -11.17
C ILE A 23 5.37 -4.92 -10.77
N MET A 24 6.04 -4.11 -9.95
CA MET A 24 7.38 -4.39 -9.45
C MET A 24 7.34 -5.21 -8.16
N VAL A 25 6.21 -5.17 -7.45
CA VAL A 25 5.97 -5.93 -6.23
C VAL A 25 4.85 -6.93 -6.49
N PRO A 26 5.17 -8.22 -6.71
CA PRO A 26 4.17 -9.25 -6.87
C PRO A 26 3.18 -9.28 -5.71
N LYS A 27 1.89 -9.47 -6.01
CA LYS A 27 0.80 -9.52 -5.03
C LYS A 27 0.10 -10.88 -5.10
N PRO A 28 0.70 -11.94 -4.54
CA PRO A 28 0.05 -13.24 -4.51
C PRO A 28 -1.20 -13.23 -3.64
N ASP A 29 -2.14 -14.13 -3.94
CA ASP A 29 -3.33 -14.35 -3.12
C ASP A 29 -2.91 -15.08 -1.83
N ILE A 30 -2.92 -14.35 -0.71
CA ILE A 30 -2.51 -14.87 0.59
C ILE A 30 -3.70 -15.54 1.26
N LYS A 31 -3.53 -16.81 1.61
CA LYS A 31 -4.50 -17.64 2.31
C LYS A 31 -4.11 -17.83 3.76
N MET A 32 -5.10 -18.13 4.60
CA MET A 32 -4.91 -18.41 6.02
C MET A 32 -5.35 -19.83 6.34
N ARG A 33 -4.62 -20.47 7.24
CA ARG A 33 -5.01 -21.72 7.88
C ARG A 33 -4.58 -21.75 9.33
N ARG A 34 -5.17 -22.63 10.11
CA ARG A 34 -4.69 -22.94 11.45
C ARG A 34 -3.39 -23.74 11.36
N ALA A 35 -2.38 -23.35 12.14
CA ALA A 35 -1.07 -23.98 12.13
C ALA A 35 -1.06 -25.39 12.76
N ASP A 36 -2.05 -25.70 13.62
CA ASP A 36 -2.15 -26.97 14.35
C ASP A 36 -2.95 -28.04 13.60
N THR A 37 -3.96 -27.61 12.84
CA THR A 37 -4.98 -28.48 12.23
C THR A 37 -5.04 -28.35 10.70
N GLU A 38 -4.32 -27.38 10.13
CA GLU A 38 -4.37 -26.99 8.71
C GLU A 38 -5.77 -26.59 8.21
N GLU A 39 -6.74 -26.42 9.11
CA GLU A 39 -8.09 -25.98 8.76
C GLU A 39 -8.04 -24.57 8.14
N PRO A 40 -8.71 -24.34 7.00
CA PRO A 40 -8.70 -23.04 6.35
C PRO A 40 -9.43 -22.00 7.22
N LEU A 41 -8.92 -20.78 7.18
CA LEU A 41 -9.50 -19.62 7.83
C LEU A 41 -9.81 -18.55 6.78
N GLU A 42 -10.92 -17.85 6.96
CA GLU A 42 -11.33 -16.77 6.06
C GLU A 42 -11.61 -15.50 6.85
N LYS A 43 -11.06 -14.37 6.40
CA LYS A 43 -11.33 -13.06 7.00
C LYS A 43 -12.42 -12.38 6.20
N VAL A 44 -13.61 -12.30 6.76
CA VAL A 44 -14.79 -11.74 6.10
C VAL A 44 -15.25 -10.45 6.76
N ARG A 45 -15.84 -9.58 5.96
CA ARG A 45 -16.47 -8.35 6.44
C ARG A 45 -17.89 -8.69 6.89
N VAL A 46 -18.18 -8.49 8.18
CA VAL A 46 -19.50 -8.74 8.75
C VAL A 46 -20.12 -7.48 9.32
N VAL A 47 -21.45 -7.45 9.34
CA VAL A 47 -22.20 -6.46 10.13
C VAL A 47 -22.05 -6.87 11.59
N ALA A 48 -21.42 -6.00 12.38
CA ALA A 48 -20.82 -6.42 13.65
C ALA A 48 -21.83 -6.88 14.69
N ASP A 49 -22.92 -6.13 14.90
CA ASP A 49 -24.07 -6.45 15.75
C ASP A 49 -25.14 -5.34 15.61
N ARG A 50 -26.43 -5.68 15.71
CA ARG A 50 -27.50 -4.77 16.16
C ARG A 50 -28.08 -5.37 17.44
N ARG A 51 -27.68 -4.88 18.61
CA ARG A 51 -28.19 -5.34 19.91
C ARG A 51 -28.88 -4.20 20.64
N PHE A 52 -30.07 -4.47 21.17
CA PHE A 52 -30.84 -3.52 21.98
C PHE A 52 -30.93 -4.07 23.40
N LEU A 53 -30.38 -3.34 24.37
CA LEU A 53 -30.36 -3.72 25.78
C LEU A 53 -31.40 -2.92 26.56
N TRP A 54 -32.17 -3.59 27.41
CA TRP A 54 -33.05 -2.91 28.35
C TRP A 54 -32.26 -2.35 29.53
N VAL A 55 -32.00 -1.04 29.50
CA VAL A 55 -31.29 -0.31 30.55
C VAL A 55 -32.00 -0.54 31.91
N GLY A 56 -31.24 -1.00 32.91
CA GLY A 56 -31.74 -1.32 34.26
C GLY A 56 -32.14 -2.78 34.49
N HIS A 57 -32.30 -3.59 33.43
CA HIS A 57 -32.71 -5.00 33.55
C HIS A 57 -31.73 -6.01 32.95
N GLY A 58 -30.75 -5.55 32.16
CA GLY A 58 -29.67 -6.39 31.61
C GLY A 58 -30.13 -7.46 30.61
N ARG A 59 -31.37 -7.36 30.11
CA ARG A 59 -31.94 -8.29 29.13
C ARG A 59 -31.82 -7.74 27.72
N GLU A 60 -31.51 -8.63 26.79
CA GLU A 60 -31.51 -8.36 25.36
C GLU A 60 -32.95 -8.35 24.83
N LEU A 61 -33.26 -7.37 23.99
CA LEU A 61 -34.59 -7.14 23.45
C LEU A 61 -34.67 -7.66 22.01
N ALA A 62 -35.79 -8.32 21.69
CA ALA A 62 -36.18 -8.53 20.30
C ALA A 62 -36.63 -7.19 19.71
N SER A 63 -36.08 -6.79 18.55
CA SER A 63 -36.43 -5.54 17.88
C SER A 63 -37.22 -5.78 16.60
N GLU A 64 -38.40 -5.18 16.50
CA GLU A 64 -39.07 -4.98 15.21
C GLU A 64 -38.61 -3.63 14.63
N THR A 65 -38.04 -3.64 13.43
CA THR A 65 -37.61 -2.41 12.75
C THR A 65 -38.78 -1.86 11.94
N LYS A 66 -39.34 -0.72 12.36
CA LYS A 66 -40.34 0.04 11.61
C LYS A 66 -39.65 1.22 10.93
N LEU A 67 -39.74 1.29 9.61
CA LEU A 67 -39.19 2.40 8.84
C LEU A 67 -40.28 3.46 8.71
N ILE A 68 -39.99 4.66 9.21
CA ILE A 68 -40.93 5.78 9.22
C ILE A 68 -40.29 6.90 8.42
N ASP A 69 -41.02 7.42 7.44
CA ASP A 69 -40.64 8.64 6.75
C ASP A 69 -40.72 9.80 7.76
N PRO A 70 -39.60 10.47 8.10
CA PRO A 70 -39.58 11.53 9.09
C PRO A 70 -40.38 12.76 8.67
N GLU A 71 -40.63 12.96 7.37
CA GLU A 71 -41.37 14.13 6.86
C GLU A 71 -42.89 13.89 6.89
N THR A 72 -43.33 12.69 6.53
CA THR A 72 -44.76 12.37 6.42
C THR A 72 -45.31 11.58 7.61
N GLY A 73 -44.44 11.00 8.43
CA GLY A 73 -44.81 10.08 9.51
C GLY A 73 -45.37 8.74 9.00
N GLY A 74 -45.35 8.50 7.69
CA GLY A 74 -45.86 7.30 7.05
C GLY A 74 -44.90 6.12 7.22
N HIS A 75 -45.46 4.91 7.28
CA HIS A 75 -44.66 3.69 7.26
C HIS A 75 -44.10 3.44 5.85
N VAL A 76 -42.79 3.22 5.76
CA VAL A 76 -42.10 2.88 4.51
C VAL A 76 -41.93 1.36 4.42
N PRO A 77 -42.44 0.70 3.37
CA PRO A 77 -42.22 -0.72 3.15
C PRO A 77 -40.72 -1.05 3.04
N SER A 78 -40.28 -2.17 3.60
CA SER A 78 -38.87 -2.60 3.50
C SER A 78 -38.41 -2.82 2.06
N SER A 79 -39.32 -3.17 1.14
CA SER A 79 -39.04 -3.29 -0.30
C SER A 79 -38.67 -1.96 -0.97
N GLU A 80 -39.03 -0.83 -0.37
CA GLU A 80 -38.75 0.53 -0.87
C GLU A 80 -37.58 1.18 -0.13
N ALA A 81 -37.05 0.51 0.89
CA ALA A 81 -35.96 1.00 1.70
C ALA A 81 -34.62 0.46 1.21
N LEU A 82 -33.64 1.35 1.06
CA LEU A 82 -32.26 0.96 0.85
C LEU A 82 -31.52 0.96 2.19
N GLU A 83 -31.06 -0.21 2.62
CA GLU A 83 -30.20 -0.30 3.80
C GLU A 83 -28.77 0.15 3.43
N VAL A 84 -28.32 1.25 4.02
CA VAL A 84 -26.94 1.73 3.93
C VAL A 84 -26.19 1.35 5.20
N LEU A 85 -25.19 0.47 5.06
CA LEU A 85 -24.37 -0.02 6.17
C LEU A 85 -23.10 0.82 6.30
N GLU A 86 -22.99 1.62 7.36
CA GLU A 86 -21.90 2.60 7.55
C GLU A 86 -20.76 2.11 8.46
N HIS A 87 -20.92 0.97 9.16
CA HIS A 87 -19.93 0.47 10.12
C HIS A 87 -19.71 -1.03 9.95
N TYR A 88 -18.59 -1.39 9.30
CA TYR A 88 -18.20 -2.77 9.09
C TYR A 88 -17.07 -3.16 10.03
N ASN A 89 -17.11 -4.39 10.54
CA ASN A 89 -15.98 -5.02 11.21
C ASN A 89 -15.57 -6.27 10.44
N TYR A 90 -14.29 -6.63 10.51
CA TYR A 90 -13.79 -7.88 9.98
C TYR A 90 -13.85 -8.95 11.09
N LYS A 91 -14.35 -10.14 10.77
CA LYS A 91 -14.28 -11.33 11.64
C LYS A 91 -13.51 -12.44 10.91
N LEU A 92 -12.79 -13.24 11.68
CA LEU A 92 -12.12 -14.44 11.20
C LEU A 92 -13.05 -15.63 11.39
N LEU A 93 -13.27 -16.41 10.34
CA LEU A 93 -14.14 -17.58 10.34
C LEU A 93 -13.34 -18.85 10.04
N ASP A 94 -13.78 -19.97 10.61
CA ASP A 94 -13.28 -21.29 10.25
C ASP A 94 -14.09 -21.93 9.10
N SER A 95 -13.73 -23.18 8.74
CA SER A 95 -14.41 -23.96 7.70
C SER A 95 -15.90 -24.23 7.94
N LYS A 96 -16.40 -24.03 9.18
CA LYS A 96 -17.81 -24.20 9.56
C LYS A 96 -18.54 -22.86 9.70
N ALA A 97 -17.86 -21.74 9.40
CA ALA A 97 -18.32 -20.37 9.58
C ALA A 97 -18.49 -19.95 11.05
N ASP A 98 -17.82 -20.64 11.99
CA ASP A 98 -17.76 -20.22 13.38
C ASP A 98 -16.75 -19.08 13.54
N VAL A 99 -17.08 -18.10 14.38
CA VAL A 99 -16.21 -16.93 14.64
C VAL A 99 -15.03 -17.34 15.51
N VAL A 100 -13.83 -17.02 15.05
CA VAL A 100 -12.57 -17.24 15.76
C VAL A 100 -12.00 -15.90 16.21
N ASP A 101 -11.58 -15.79 17.48
CA ASP A 101 -10.90 -14.58 17.96
C ASP A 101 -9.46 -14.51 17.42
N GLU A 102 -9.21 -13.53 16.55
CA GLU A 102 -7.90 -13.30 15.92
C GLU A 102 -6.79 -13.04 16.95
N LYS A 103 -7.10 -12.47 18.12
CA LYS A 103 -6.11 -12.22 19.18
C LYS A 103 -5.73 -13.49 19.93
N GLU A 104 -6.68 -14.38 20.17
CA GLU A 104 -6.41 -15.67 20.82
C GLU A 104 -5.68 -16.63 19.87
N MET A 105 -5.96 -16.51 18.57
CA MET A 105 -5.35 -17.33 17.53
C MET A 105 -4.10 -16.74 16.87
N GLY A 106 -3.64 -15.56 17.29
CA GLY A 106 -2.56 -14.84 16.62
C GLY A 106 -1.30 -15.69 16.37
N ASP A 107 -0.92 -16.54 17.32
CA ASP A 107 0.25 -17.43 17.21
C ASP A 107 -0.02 -18.71 16.40
N PHE A 108 -1.28 -19.02 16.11
CA PHE A 108 -1.76 -20.22 15.42
C PHE A 108 -2.28 -19.95 14.01
N ILE A 109 -2.27 -18.70 13.53
CA ILE A 109 -2.60 -18.39 12.13
C ILE A 109 -1.33 -18.55 11.28
N GLU A 110 -1.38 -19.47 10.34
CA GLU A 110 -0.36 -19.62 9.30
C GLU A 110 -0.85 -19.01 7.99
N TYR A 111 0.00 -18.17 7.40
CA TYR A 111 -0.26 -17.55 6.11
C TYR A 111 0.54 -18.28 5.04
N TYR A 112 -0.07 -18.51 3.88
CA TYR A 112 0.60 -19.16 2.75
C TYR A 112 0.05 -18.63 1.43
N TYR A 113 0.81 -18.80 0.36
CA TYR A 113 0.31 -18.65 -1.01
C TYR A 113 0.69 -19.87 -1.85
N VAL A 114 -0.03 -20.06 -2.95
CA VAL A 114 0.25 -21.11 -3.93
C VAL A 114 0.78 -20.45 -5.19
N ASP A 115 1.96 -20.86 -5.66
CA ASP A 115 2.55 -20.31 -6.86
C ASP A 115 1.94 -20.90 -8.15
N GLU A 116 2.41 -20.43 -9.32
CA GLU A 116 1.92 -20.89 -10.63
C GLU A 116 2.19 -22.39 -10.90
N LYS A 117 3.09 -23.01 -10.15
CA LYS A 117 3.42 -24.44 -10.23
C LYS A 117 2.62 -25.28 -9.24
N GLY A 118 1.81 -24.65 -8.39
CA GLY A 118 1.05 -25.31 -7.35
C GLY A 118 1.84 -25.57 -6.06
N GLU A 119 3.04 -25.00 -5.92
CA GLU A 119 3.83 -25.14 -4.69
C GLU A 119 3.34 -24.17 -3.61
N GLU A 120 3.17 -24.67 -2.39
CA GLU A 120 2.81 -23.86 -1.22
C GLU A 120 4.04 -23.20 -0.59
N HIS A 121 3.94 -21.90 -0.36
CA HIS A 121 4.98 -21.12 0.29
C HIS A 121 4.40 -20.48 1.56
N ILE A 122 4.97 -20.84 2.72
CA ILE A 122 4.59 -20.25 4.01
C ILE A 122 5.20 -18.86 4.13
N VAL A 123 4.40 -17.92 4.61
CA VAL A 123 4.73 -16.49 4.61
C VAL A 123 4.30 -15.80 5.89
N ARG A 124 4.78 -14.58 6.10
CA ARG A 124 4.36 -13.72 7.21
C ARG A 124 4.24 -12.27 6.77
N PRO A 125 3.38 -11.47 7.43
CA PRO A 125 3.36 -10.03 7.21
C PRO A 125 4.75 -9.43 7.43
N PHE A 126 5.06 -8.36 6.70
CA PHE A 126 6.28 -7.60 6.96
C PHE A 126 6.16 -6.86 8.28
N ASP A 127 7.26 -6.81 9.03
CA ASP A 127 7.36 -5.89 10.17
C ASP A 127 7.27 -4.44 9.69
N ARG A 128 6.82 -3.54 10.58
CA ARG A 128 6.81 -2.11 10.28
C ARG A 128 8.24 -1.62 10.14
N THR A 129 8.53 -0.87 9.08
CA THR A 129 9.82 -0.17 8.95
C THR A 129 9.95 0.87 10.06
N THR A 130 10.85 0.62 11.01
CA THR A 130 11.20 1.53 12.11
C THR A 130 12.45 2.35 11.82
N VAL A 131 13.34 1.82 10.96
CA VAL A 131 14.57 2.48 10.51
C VAL A 131 14.58 2.44 8.99
N LEU A 132 14.67 3.61 8.37
CA LEU A 132 14.84 3.75 6.92
C LEU A 132 16.33 3.94 6.63
N ASP A 133 17.03 2.84 6.36
CA ASP A 133 18.45 2.85 6.02
C ASP A 133 18.64 2.99 4.50
N ILE A 134 19.49 3.93 4.09
CA ILE A 134 19.77 4.23 2.68
C ILE A 134 21.29 4.27 2.50
N PRO A 135 21.90 3.12 2.13
CA PRO A 135 23.32 3.03 1.80
C PRO A 135 23.71 4.00 0.67
N GLU A 136 24.99 4.40 0.61
CA GLU A 136 25.47 5.40 -0.36
C GLU A 136 25.23 4.96 -1.82
N GLU A 137 25.34 3.66 -2.08
CA GLU A 137 25.08 3.01 -3.37
C GLU A 137 23.61 3.11 -3.82
N ASN A 138 22.69 3.34 -2.90
CA ASN A 138 21.26 3.46 -3.18
C ASN A 138 20.82 4.91 -3.45
N TRP A 139 21.76 5.85 -3.56
CA TRP A 139 21.47 7.21 -3.98
C TRP A 139 21.58 7.33 -5.49
N VAL A 140 20.42 7.37 -6.15
CA VAL A 140 20.30 7.36 -7.62
C VAL A 140 19.87 8.73 -8.14
N PRO A 141 20.06 9.04 -9.45
CA PRO A 141 19.56 10.27 -10.05
C PRO A 141 18.05 10.46 -9.84
N SER A 142 17.60 11.70 -9.62
CA SER A 142 16.20 12.02 -9.34
C SER A 142 15.23 11.63 -10.47
N THR A 143 15.72 11.57 -11.72
CA THR A 143 14.95 11.16 -12.91
C THR A 143 14.43 9.73 -12.83
N VAL A 144 15.01 8.87 -12.00
CA VAL A 144 14.51 7.51 -11.75
C VAL A 144 13.06 7.54 -11.27
N VAL A 145 12.68 8.53 -10.47
CA VAL A 145 11.34 8.62 -9.89
C VAL A 145 10.26 8.77 -10.97
N ASP A 146 10.59 9.38 -12.12
CA ASP A 146 9.65 9.59 -13.24
C ASP A 146 9.24 8.27 -13.91
N GLU A 147 10.01 7.19 -13.70
CA GLU A 147 9.68 5.86 -14.17
C GLU A 147 8.66 5.14 -13.28
N PHE A 148 8.22 5.72 -12.15
CA PHE A 148 7.35 5.04 -11.18
C PHE A 148 6.02 5.75 -11.00
N LEU A 149 4.98 4.94 -10.78
CA LEU A 149 3.68 5.45 -10.38
C LEU A 149 3.63 5.53 -8.85
N ILE A 150 3.70 6.75 -8.31
CA ILE A 150 3.68 6.97 -6.86
C ILE A 150 2.27 6.73 -6.31
N THR A 151 2.17 5.84 -5.32
CA THR A 151 0.90 5.39 -4.72
C THR A 151 0.57 6.11 -3.42
N ALA A 152 1.61 6.50 -2.66
CA ALA A 152 1.47 7.25 -1.42
C ALA A 152 2.68 8.17 -1.23
N MET A 153 2.46 9.29 -0.52
CA MET A 153 3.52 10.25 -0.19
C MET A 153 3.38 10.71 1.25
N TYR A 154 4.50 10.85 1.94
CA TYR A 154 4.58 11.34 3.31
C TYR A 154 5.67 12.39 3.44
N GLU A 155 5.45 13.35 4.33
CA GLU A 155 6.48 14.31 4.73
C GLU A 155 7.25 13.77 5.94
N LEU A 156 8.57 13.80 5.85
CA LEU A 156 9.47 13.48 6.96
C LEU A 156 10.08 14.78 7.47
N TYR A 157 9.89 15.04 8.75
CA TYR A 157 10.41 16.21 9.43
C TYR A 157 10.87 15.87 10.85
N ALA A 158 11.73 16.73 11.40
CA ALA A 158 12.17 16.65 12.78
C ALA A 158 11.76 17.94 13.50
N GLU A 159 11.46 17.83 14.80
CA GLU A 159 11.14 18.98 15.64
C GLU A 159 12.38 19.56 16.34
N LYS A 160 13.35 18.69 16.63
CA LYS A 160 14.59 19.10 17.31
C LYS A 160 15.52 19.83 16.35
N LYS A 161 15.92 21.05 16.72
CA LYS A 161 16.79 21.90 15.90
C LYS A 161 18.06 21.20 15.42
N ILE A 162 18.70 20.39 16.26
CA ILE A 162 19.93 19.67 15.87
C ILE A 162 19.68 18.63 14.78
N ASP A 163 18.53 17.97 14.81
CA ASP A 163 18.15 16.97 13.81
C ASP A 163 17.68 17.63 12.52
N VAL A 164 16.99 18.78 12.62
CA VAL A 164 16.67 19.63 11.45
C VAL A 164 17.94 20.06 10.72
N VAL A 165 19.00 20.46 11.43
CA VAL A 165 20.28 20.83 10.81
C VAL A 165 20.91 19.64 10.08
N LYS A 166 20.91 18.44 10.68
CA LYS A 166 21.42 17.23 10.02
C LYS A 166 20.63 16.88 8.77
N LEU A 167 19.30 16.91 8.86
CA LEU A 167 18.41 16.68 7.72
C LEU A 167 18.63 17.70 6.60
N TRP A 168 18.88 18.97 6.95
CA TRP A 168 19.20 20.01 5.97
C TRP A 168 20.55 19.77 5.30
N GLN A 169 21.60 19.46 6.06
CA GLN A 169 22.93 19.19 5.51
C GLN A 169 22.90 18.06 4.49
N GLU A 170 22.20 16.97 4.81
CA GLU A 170 22.02 15.86 3.88
C GLU A 170 21.16 16.28 2.68
N ALA A 171 20.07 17.02 2.90
CA ALA A 171 19.21 17.48 1.80
C ALA A 171 19.98 18.37 0.82
N GLU A 172 20.79 19.29 1.33
CA GLU A 172 21.61 20.19 0.53
C GLU A 172 22.64 19.41 -0.30
N LYS A 173 23.31 18.41 0.28
CA LYS A 173 24.23 17.53 -0.45
C LYS A 173 23.51 16.86 -1.62
N ARG A 174 22.36 16.23 -1.36
CA ARG A 174 21.64 15.41 -2.35
C ARG A 174 20.98 16.23 -3.45
N LEU A 175 20.50 17.43 -3.12
CA LEU A 175 19.99 18.38 -4.11
C LEU A 175 21.09 18.87 -5.06
N LYS A 176 22.30 19.13 -4.55
CA LYS A 176 23.45 19.53 -5.40
C LYS A 176 23.87 18.41 -6.36
N GLU A 177 23.77 17.15 -5.90
CA GLU A 177 24.11 15.97 -6.69
C GLU A 177 22.97 15.47 -7.58
N ASP A 178 21.77 16.07 -7.50
CA ASP A 178 20.54 15.61 -8.17
C ASP A 178 20.19 14.14 -7.86
N LYS A 179 20.30 13.76 -6.58
CA LYS A 179 20.08 12.39 -6.12
C LYS A 179 18.89 12.24 -5.19
N VAL A 180 18.29 11.06 -5.23
CA VAL A 180 17.25 10.58 -4.32
C VAL A 180 17.67 9.25 -3.72
N GLY A 181 17.27 9.00 -2.48
CA GLY A 181 17.59 7.75 -1.79
C GLY A 181 16.56 6.68 -2.13
N VAL A 182 17.00 5.45 -2.35
CA VAL A 182 16.12 4.30 -2.58
C VAL A 182 16.20 3.31 -1.42
N ALA A 183 15.05 2.90 -0.91
CA ALA A 183 14.93 1.90 0.13
C ALA A 183 13.67 1.05 -0.06
N THR A 184 13.44 0.13 0.88
CA THR A 184 12.16 -0.58 1.02
C THR A 184 11.43 -0.08 2.26
N TYR A 185 10.10 -0.11 2.21
CA TYR A 185 9.25 0.36 3.29
C TYR A 185 8.02 -0.53 3.48
N SER A 186 7.71 -0.89 4.72
CA SER A 186 6.52 -1.62 5.12
C SER A 186 5.76 -0.87 6.21
N HIS A 187 4.43 -0.83 6.09
CA HIS A 187 3.56 -0.29 7.13
C HIS A 187 3.40 -1.22 8.34
N GLY A 188 3.81 -2.50 8.25
CA GLY A 188 3.74 -3.45 9.36
C GLY A 188 2.43 -4.22 9.52
N HIS A 189 1.45 -3.98 8.64
CA HIS A 189 0.10 -4.53 8.76
C HIS A 189 -0.32 -5.35 7.53
N GLY A 190 0.64 -5.86 6.75
CA GLY A 190 0.33 -6.61 5.54
C GLY A 190 1.54 -7.30 4.91
N PHE A 191 1.30 -7.88 3.74
CA PHE A 191 2.26 -8.70 2.99
C PHE A 191 2.94 -7.92 1.86
N ILE A 192 2.90 -6.59 1.91
CA ILE A 192 3.45 -5.73 0.85
C ILE A 192 4.58 -4.88 1.45
N SER A 193 5.75 -4.97 0.80
CA SER A 193 6.85 -4.04 0.98
C SER A 193 6.94 -3.16 -0.27
N TYR A 194 7.01 -1.85 -0.08
CA TYR A 194 7.04 -0.86 -1.15
C TYR A 194 8.47 -0.43 -1.45
N TYR A 195 8.73 -0.05 -2.70
CA TYR A 195 9.87 0.81 -3.00
C TYR A 195 9.60 2.19 -2.41
N ALA A 196 10.61 2.73 -1.73
CA ALA A 196 10.58 4.02 -1.10
C ALA A 196 11.64 4.93 -1.73
N PHE A 197 11.20 6.07 -2.26
CA PHE A 197 12.09 7.14 -2.69
C PHE A 197 12.10 8.25 -1.64
N LEU A 198 13.29 8.56 -1.12
CA LEU A 198 13.52 9.66 -0.22
C LEU A 198 14.04 10.87 -1.00
N CYS A 199 13.18 11.88 -1.16
CA CYS A 199 13.44 13.04 -1.99
C CYS A 199 13.50 14.32 -1.14
N PRO A 200 14.61 15.07 -1.13
CA PRO A 200 14.64 16.40 -0.54
C PRO A 200 13.93 17.38 -1.49
N ILE A 201 13.14 18.31 -0.93
CA ILE A 201 12.44 19.36 -1.69
C ILE A 201 12.71 20.70 -1.03
N ILE A 202 12.92 21.75 -1.84
CA ILE A 202 12.95 23.15 -1.41
C ILE A 202 11.78 23.90 -2.04
N GLN A 203 11.00 24.59 -1.22
CA GLN A 203 9.90 25.43 -1.68
C GLN A 203 9.83 26.69 -0.83
N GLY A 204 9.85 27.86 -1.48
CA GLY A 204 9.72 29.16 -0.79
C GLY A 204 10.78 29.40 0.29
N GLY A 205 12.01 28.92 0.09
CA GLY A 205 13.11 29.02 1.06
C GLY A 205 13.00 28.07 2.26
N ARG A 206 12.04 27.13 2.26
CA ARG A 206 11.90 26.06 3.25
C ARG A 206 12.24 24.72 2.62
N PHE A 207 12.55 23.72 3.44
CA PHE A 207 12.85 22.37 2.97
C PHE A 207 12.00 21.32 3.69
N VAL A 208 11.75 20.20 3.01
CA VAL A 208 11.11 19.00 3.57
C VAL A 208 11.66 17.77 2.86
N TRP A 209 11.64 16.63 3.53
CA TRP A 209 11.91 15.34 2.90
C TRP A 209 10.59 14.67 2.56
N LEU A 210 10.43 14.25 1.30
CA LEU A 210 9.29 13.45 0.87
C LEU A 210 9.69 11.97 0.81
N LEU A 211 8.91 11.14 1.48
CA LEU A 211 8.93 9.70 1.31
C LEU A 211 7.84 9.31 0.32
N LYS A 212 8.23 8.93 -0.90
CA LYS A 212 7.32 8.51 -1.97
C LYS A 212 7.32 6.99 -2.06
N LEU A 213 6.16 6.37 -1.96
CA LEU A 213 6.01 4.92 -1.99
C LEU A 213 5.42 4.45 -3.32
N THR A 214 5.92 3.33 -3.82
CA THR A 214 5.42 2.71 -5.06
C THR A 214 5.64 1.20 -5.05
N ASP A 215 4.79 0.52 -5.80
CA ASP A 215 4.89 -0.90 -6.15
C ASP A 215 4.87 -1.12 -7.67
N THR A 216 4.86 -0.05 -8.46
CA THR A 216 4.54 -0.08 -9.89
C THR A 216 5.48 0.83 -10.68
N LYS A 217 6.08 0.26 -11.74
CA LYS A 217 6.86 0.97 -12.73
C LYS A 217 5.99 1.32 -13.95
N VAL A 218 6.19 2.50 -14.50
CA VAL A 218 5.55 2.96 -15.73
C VAL A 218 6.25 2.35 -16.93
N ARG A 219 5.47 1.76 -17.84
CA ARG A 219 5.95 1.24 -19.12
C ARG A 219 5.58 2.21 -20.24
N LEU A 220 6.58 2.89 -20.78
CA LEU A 220 6.41 3.82 -21.90
C LEU A 220 6.18 3.04 -23.21
N ASN A 221 4.93 3.05 -23.69
CA ASN A 221 4.47 2.25 -24.83
C ASN A 221 4.63 2.93 -26.21
N HIS A 222 5.14 4.16 -26.25
CA HIS A 222 5.21 4.98 -27.46
C HIS A 222 6.25 6.10 -27.34
N LEU A 223 7.52 5.73 -27.13
CA LEU A 223 8.64 6.67 -27.26
C LEU A 223 8.75 7.11 -28.73
N MET A 224 8.96 8.42 -28.94
CA MET A 224 9.15 8.99 -30.28
C MET A 224 10.65 9.14 -30.57
N GLU A 225 11.02 8.98 -31.83
CA GLU A 225 12.38 9.30 -32.29
C GLU A 225 12.63 10.80 -32.13
N ILE A 226 13.85 11.16 -31.71
CA ILE A 226 14.25 12.56 -31.63
C ILE A 226 14.62 13.00 -33.05
N PRO A 227 13.94 14.03 -33.62
CA PRO A 227 14.09 14.37 -35.03
C PRO A 227 15.39 15.13 -35.39
N ALA A 228 16.27 15.37 -34.42
CA ALA A 228 17.52 16.12 -34.58
C ALA A 228 18.57 15.69 -33.54
N GLU A 229 19.82 16.09 -33.75
CA GLU A 229 20.89 15.87 -32.77
C GLU A 229 20.53 16.44 -31.40
N VAL A 230 20.65 15.59 -30.38
CA VAL A 230 20.33 15.95 -29.00
C VAL A 230 21.38 16.93 -28.48
N LYS A 231 20.99 18.19 -28.30
CA LYS A 231 21.84 19.24 -27.69
C LYS A 231 21.80 19.25 -26.17
N ILE A 232 20.99 18.37 -25.59
CA ILE A 232 20.69 18.30 -24.16
C ILE A 232 21.47 17.11 -23.57
N PRO A 233 22.08 17.23 -22.39
CA PRO A 233 22.70 16.08 -21.73
C PRO A 233 21.65 14.98 -21.52
N VAL A 234 21.83 13.83 -22.18
CA VAL A 234 21.03 12.63 -21.89
C VAL A 234 21.49 12.11 -20.54
N LYS A 235 20.68 12.28 -19.51
CA LYS A 235 20.87 11.56 -18.26
C LYS A 235 20.49 10.12 -18.53
N GLU A 236 21.47 9.21 -18.54
CA GLU A 236 21.18 7.78 -18.66
C GLU A 236 20.28 7.36 -17.49
N ALA A 237 19.15 6.74 -17.81
CA ALA A 237 18.34 6.07 -16.80
C ALA A 237 19.19 4.92 -16.23
N PRO A 238 19.47 4.87 -14.92
CA PRO A 238 20.18 3.74 -14.35
C PRO A 238 19.37 2.47 -14.57
N THR A 239 20.07 1.36 -14.82
CA THR A 239 19.43 0.05 -14.99
C THR A 239 18.79 -0.41 -13.67
N LEU A 240 17.71 -1.18 -13.76
CA LEU A 240 16.96 -1.79 -12.65
C LEU A 240 17.81 -2.59 -11.63
N GLN A 241 19.10 -2.80 -11.88
CA GLN A 241 20.04 -3.47 -10.99
C GLN A 241 20.37 -2.68 -9.71
N THR A 242 19.99 -1.40 -9.63
CA THR A 242 20.27 -0.52 -8.47
C THR A 242 19.16 -0.47 -7.44
N LEU A 243 18.00 -1.07 -7.69
CA LEU A 243 16.93 -1.12 -6.70
C LEU A 243 17.23 -2.21 -5.67
N PRO A 244 16.99 -1.95 -4.37
CA PRO A 244 17.08 -3.00 -3.36
C PRO A 244 16.12 -4.14 -3.72
N PRO A 245 16.51 -5.41 -3.54
CA PRO A 245 15.63 -6.52 -3.83
C PRO A 245 14.42 -6.49 -2.90
N ILE A 246 13.22 -6.48 -3.46
CA ILE A 246 12.00 -6.71 -2.69
C ILE A 246 11.78 -8.21 -2.60
N GLN A 247 11.84 -8.74 -1.38
CA GLN A 247 11.33 -10.09 -1.14
C GLN A 247 9.81 -10.01 -1.14
N MET A 248 9.17 -10.93 -1.87
CA MET A 248 7.73 -10.85 -2.12
C MET A 248 6.89 -11.01 -0.85
N VAL A 249 7.30 -11.89 0.08
CA VAL A 249 6.39 -12.32 1.14
C VAL A 249 7.07 -12.90 2.39
N ILE A 250 8.40 -12.75 2.55
CA ILE A 250 9.13 -13.48 3.59
C ILE A 250 9.82 -12.52 4.54
N SER A 251 9.37 -12.52 5.79
CA SER A 251 10.29 -12.56 6.93
C SER A 251 10.37 -14.03 7.37
N PRO A 252 11.55 -14.67 7.39
CA PRO A 252 11.66 -16.10 7.63
C PRO A 252 11.13 -16.47 9.01
N ALA A 253 10.05 -17.25 9.04
CA ALA A 253 9.52 -17.83 10.25
C ALA A 253 10.40 -19.00 10.70
N LYS A 254 11.06 -18.91 11.87
CA LYS A 254 11.51 -20.14 12.54
C LYS A 254 10.26 -20.93 12.94
N LYS A 255 10.04 -22.10 12.33
CA LYS A 255 9.08 -23.10 12.84
C LYS A 255 9.38 -23.30 14.32
N LYS A 256 8.46 -22.90 15.21
CA LYS A 256 8.50 -23.34 16.61
C LYS A 256 8.25 -24.84 16.58
N LYS A 257 9.24 -25.62 17.00
CA LYS A 257 9.05 -27.04 17.27
C LYS A 257 7.97 -27.15 18.33
N THR A 258 6.79 -27.65 17.97
CA THR A 258 5.81 -28.14 18.91
C THR A 258 6.45 -29.31 19.66
N SER A 259 6.80 -29.07 20.92
CA SER A 259 7.14 -30.14 21.85
C SER A 259 5.90 -31.01 22.02
N GLN A 260 5.89 -32.17 21.39
CA GLN A 260 4.97 -33.25 21.76
C GLN A 260 5.29 -33.63 23.22
N SER A 261 4.31 -33.45 24.10
CA SER A 261 4.25 -34.04 25.44
C SER A 261 3.42 -35.31 25.39
#